data_AF-A0A935NXN6-F1
#
_entry.id   AF-A0A935NXN6-F1
#
_cell.length_a   1.000
_cell.length_b   1.000
_cell.length_c   1.000
_cell.angle_alpha   90.00
_cell.angle_beta   90.00
_cell.angle_gamma   90.00
#
_symmetry.space_group_name_H-M   'P 1'
#
loop_
_entity.id
_entity.type
_entity.pdbx_description
1 polymer ?
#
loop_
_entity_poly.entity_id
_entity_poly.type
_entity_poly.pdbx_seq_one_letter_code
_entity_poly.pdbx_strand_id
1 'polypeptide(L)'
;MALAACVDDAGDGAVRIIRNLAVSDEACVVSSQLTATGRSGGAIESTSPIDYVLTPVVQNFATSSGGKLTAQRTAFIEGARIDLTFSKPDLFTAEELTTYAALVKFASPFSAAVSPDGGTAGVGFSVIPIELLKLIQPKLTSAMPRVTVNVRLKLYGKMGGGSFESEPFLYPVNVCDYRIGACVIAPAFVCGATLPDGQTVRKGNPCNPYQDGPTDCCTQGATLTCPGFAGGA
;
A
#
# COMPACT_ATOMS: atom_id res chain seq x y z
N MET A 1 37.33 37.00 3.33
CA MET A 1 36.52 36.09 4.16
C MET A 1 35.27 35.77 3.37
N ALA A 2 35.23 34.62 2.69
CA ALA A 2 34.03 34.12 2.04
C ALA A 2 33.29 33.25 3.08
N LEU A 3 32.07 33.64 3.46
CA LEU A 3 31.18 32.75 4.21
C LEU A 3 30.72 31.67 3.22
N ALA A 4 31.36 30.51 3.29
CA ALA A 4 30.77 29.28 2.78
C ALA A 4 29.56 28.97 3.65
N ALA A 5 28.38 29.38 3.21
CA ALA A 5 27.15 28.79 3.69
C ALA A 5 27.15 27.35 3.18
N CYS A 6 27.50 26.40 4.05
CA CYS A 6 27.13 25.02 3.83
C CYS A 6 25.61 25.01 3.72
N VAL A 7 25.10 24.81 2.51
CA VAL A 7 23.76 24.29 2.30
C VAL A 7 23.82 22.90 2.90
N ASP A 8 23.44 22.77 4.17
CA ASP A 8 23.12 21.46 4.75
C ASP A 8 21.97 20.90 3.91
N ASP A 9 22.27 19.94 3.04
CA ASP A 9 21.49 18.87 2.36
C ASP A 9 19.94 18.92 2.40
N ALA A 10 19.34 20.10 2.42
CA ALA A 10 17.92 20.33 2.64
C ALA A 10 17.21 20.49 1.30
N GLY A 11 16.98 19.39 0.61
CA GLY A 11 16.14 19.38 -0.59
C GLY A 11 15.48 18.03 -0.83
N ASP A 12 16.29 17.01 -1.11
CA ASP A 12 15.79 15.84 -1.85
C ASP A 12 15.70 14.53 -1.02
N GLY A 13 16.10 14.57 0.26
CA GLY A 13 16.13 13.37 1.11
C GLY A 13 15.49 13.51 2.49
N ALA A 14 14.97 14.69 2.83
CA ALA A 14 14.50 14.98 4.19
C ALA A 14 13.22 14.22 4.54
N VAL A 15 12.33 13.97 3.58
CA VAL A 15 11.08 13.24 3.84
C VAL A 15 11.21 11.83 3.28
N ARG A 16 10.94 10.82 4.10
CA ARG A 16 11.09 9.41 3.71
C ARG A 16 9.95 8.56 4.25
N ILE A 17 9.61 7.51 3.50
CA ILE A 17 8.79 6.42 4.01
C ILE A 17 9.71 5.50 4.82
N ILE A 18 9.33 5.25 6.07
CA ILE A 18 10.11 4.41 6.97
C ILE A 18 9.69 2.94 6.86
N ARG A 19 8.38 2.71 6.76
CA ARG A 19 7.78 1.37 6.66
C ARG A 19 6.31 1.45 6.27
N ASN A 20 5.80 0.40 5.64
CA ASN A 20 4.37 0.17 5.56
C ASN A 20 3.88 -0.43 6.88
N LEU A 21 2.76 0.05 7.42
CA LEU A 21 2.20 -0.48 8.67
C LEU A 21 1.23 -1.63 8.42
N ALA A 22 1.17 -2.56 9.36
CA ALA A 22 -0.02 -3.38 9.54
C ALA A 22 -1.11 -2.50 10.15
N VAL A 23 -2.24 -2.34 9.44
CA VAL A 23 -3.45 -1.76 10.00
C VAL A 23 -3.93 -2.67 11.14
N SER A 24 -4.35 -2.09 12.27
CA SER A 24 -4.88 -2.88 13.38
C SER A 24 -6.21 -3.54 13.00
N ASP A 25 -6.48 -4.71 13.57
CA ASP A 25 -7.66 -5.53 13.25
C ASP A 25 -9.00 -4.91 13.72
N GLU A 26 -8.94 -3.82 14.51
CA GLU A 26 -10.10 -3.22 15.17
C GLU A 26 -10.69 -2.01 14.43
N ALA A 27 -9.89 -1.26 13.65
CA ALA A 27 -10.35 -0.09 12.90
C ALA A 27 -9.38 0.28 11.76
N CYS A 28 -9.89 0.89 10.68
CA CYS A 28 -9.05 1.45 9.61
C CYS A 28 -8.42 2.77 10.06
N VAL A 29 -7.42 2.68 10.96
CA VAL A 29 -6.67 3.82 11.48
C VAL A 29 -5.21 3.64 11.11
N VAL A 30 -4.67 4.57 10.34
CA VAL A 30 -3.24 4.57 9.99
C VAL A 30 -2.47 5.23 11.12
N SER A 31 -1.68 4.42 11.84
CA SER A 31 -0.82 4.94 12.90
C SER A 31 0.34 5.76 12.32
N SER A 32 0.82 6.74 13.09
CA SER A 32 2.07 7.46 12.81
C SER A 32 3.24 6.98 13.68
N GLN A 33 3.01 5.97 14.52
CA GLN A 33 3.99 5.46 15.48
C GLN A 33 5.05 4.60 14.78
N LEU A 34 6.33 4.93 15.01
CA LEU A 34 7.45 4.14 14.48
C LEU A 34 7.57 2.75 15.12
N THR A 35 6.99 2.57 16.31
CA THR A 35 6.91 1.29 17.03
C THR A 35 5.80 0.39 16.52
N ALA A 36 4.89 0.88 15.68
CA ALA A 36 3.84 0.06 15.10
C ALA A 36 4.45 -1.04 14.21
N THR A 37 3.79 -2.20 14.22
CA THR A 37 4.23 -3.37 13.45
C THR A 37 4.25 -3.05 11.97
N GLY A 38 5.43 -3.16 11.37
CA GLY A 38 5.61 -2.97 9.93
C GLY A 38 5.32 -4.24 9.13
N ARG A 39 4.99 -4.08 7.85
CA ARG A 39 4.89 -5.17 6.87
C ARG A 39 5.97 -4.99 5.83
N SER A 40 6.73 -6.05 5.54
CA SER A 40 7.79 -6.04 4.51
C SER A 40 7.27 -6.26 3.09
N GLY A 41 6.04 -6.75 2.94
CA GLY A 41 5.37 -6.95 1.67
C GLY A 41 3.86 -7.11 1.86
N GLY A 42 3.14 -6.88 0.77
CA GLY A 42 1.69 -6.93 0.74
C GLY A 42 1.14 -8.15 0.00
N ALA A 43 -0.15 -8.40 0.17
CA ALA A 43 -0.90 -9.34 -0.63
C ALA A 43 -2.30 -8.79 -0.93
N ILE A 44 -2.82 -9.06 -2.13
CA ILE A 44 -4.20 -8.74 -2.52
C ILE A 44 -4.76 -9.78 -3.48
N GLU A 45 -6.06 -10.03 -3.37
CA GLU A 45 -6.76 -10.82 -4.38
C GLU A 45 -7.00 -9.99 -5.65
N SER A 46 -6.74 -10.58 -6.80
CA SER A 46 -7.05 -10.03 -8.13
C SER A 46 -8.54 -9.77 -8.34
N THR A 47 -9.39 -10.41 -7.53
CA THR A 47 -10.84 -10.22 -7.51
C THR A 47 -11.30 -9.11 -6.56
N SER A 48 -10.36 -8.43 -5.89
CA SER A 48 -10.69 -7.32 -4.99
C SER A 48 -11.55 -6.28 -5.71
N PRO A 49 -12.70 -5.89 -5.13
CA PRO A 49 -13.55 -4.83 -5.65
C PRO A 49 -13.01 -3.43 -5.33
N ILE A 50 -11.83 -3.34 -4.71
CA ILE A 50 -11.17 -2.09 -4.30
C ILE A 50 -9.65 -2.18 -4.51
N ASP A 51 -9.02 -1.02 -4.62
CA ASP A 51 -7.57 -0.88 -4.82
C ASP A 51 -6.74 -1.48 -3.68
N TYR A 52 -5.48 -1.79 -3.96
CA TYR A 52 -4.50 -1.99 -2.89
C TYR A 52 -4.12 -0.64 -2.29
N VAL A 53 -4.33 -0.48 -0.99
CA VAL A 53 -4.03 0.75 -0.25
C VAL A 53 -2.78 0.53 0.59
N LEU A 54 -1.75 1.33 0.33
CA LEU A 54 -0.56 1.37 1.19
C LEU A 54 -0.82 2.30 2.37
N THR A 55 -0.39 1.90 3.57
CA THR A 55 -0.54 2.67 4.81
C THR A 55 0.82 2.96 5.47
N PRO A 56 1.72 3.74 4.82
CA PRO A 56 3.05 3.94 5.35
C PRO A 56 3.12 4.98 6.47
N VAL A 57 4.17 4.86 7.30
CA VAL A 57 4.66 5.97 8.12
C VAL A 57 5.70 6.74 7.33
N VAL A 58 5.46 8.04 7.24
CA VAL A 58 6.39 9.02 6.69
C VAL A 58 7.05 9.77 7.83
N GLN A 59 8.34 10.05 7.69
CA GLN A 59 9.10 10.86 8.64
C GLN A 59 9.82 12.01 7.93
N ASN A 60 9.88 13.16 8.60
CA ASN A 60 10.60 14.33 8.15
C ASN A 60 11.87 14.53 9.00
N PHE A 61 13.02 14.36 8.36
CA PHE A 61 14.36 14.53 8.89
C PHE A 61 14.92 15.94 8.70
N ALA A 62 14.16 16.87 8.12
CA ALA A 62 14.58 18.27 8.06
C ALA A 62 14.79 18.81 9.48
N THR A 63 15.88 19.54 9.70
CA THR A 63 16.20 20.12 11.00
C THR A 63 15.63 21.54 11.10
N SER A 64 14.98 21.86 12.21
CA SER A 64 14.70 23.24 12.58
C SER A 64 15.90 23.80 13.35
N SER A 65 16.33 25.03 13.05
CA SER A 65 17.49 25.62 13.71
C SER A 65 17.09 26.08 15.12
N GLY A 66 17.09 25.14 16.08
CA GLY A 66 16.67 25.37 17.47
C GLY A 66 15.19 25.77 17.60
N GLY A 67 14.29 25.10 16.87
CA GLY A 67 12.86 25.43 16.84
C GLY A 67 12.50 26.66 16.00
N LYS A 68 13.49 27.33 15.41
CA LYS A 68 13.26 28.39 14.42
C LYS A 68 13.03 27.76 13.04
N LEU A 69 12.21 28.41 12.23
CA LEU A 69 11.85 27.97 10.87
C LEU A 69 11.04 26.67 10.82
N THR A 70 10.44 26.22 11.93
CA THR A 70 9.61 25.00 11.97
C THR A 70 8.54 25.02 10.88
N ALA A 71 7.79 26.11 10.74
CA ALA A 71 6.77 26.26 9.71
C ALA A 71 7.33 26.21 8.27
N GLN A 72 8.58 26.65 8.05
CA GLN A 72 9.24 26.56 6.75
C GLN A 72 9.82 25.17 6.50
N ARG A 73 10.19 24.42 7.56
CA ARG A 73 10.74 23.07 7.47
C ARG A 73 9.68 21.97 7.62
N THR A 74 8.43 22.34 7.86
CA THR A 74 7.28 21.46 7.71
C THR A 74 7.16 21.03 6.26
N ALA A 75 7.09 19.72 6.03
CA ALA A 75 6.82 19.16 4.72
C ALA A 75 5.31 19.04 4.50
N PHE A 76 4.82 19.66 3.44
CA PHE A 76 3.46 19.50 2.94
C PHE A 76 3.50 18.52 1.77
N ILE A 77 3.12 17.27 2.01
CA ILE A 77 3.06 16.20 1.02
C ILE A 77 1.76 16.34 0.24
N GLU A 78 1.86 16.35 -1.09
CA GLU A 78 0.74 16.50 -2.03
C GLU A 78 0.35 15.17 -2.70
N GLY A 79 1.23 14.16 -2.63
CA GLY A 79 0.91 12.80 -3.00
C GLY A 79 2.14 11.91 -3.19
N ALA A 80 1.93 10.78 -3.87
CA ALA A 80 2.99 9.88 -4.29
C ALA A 80 2.95 9.66 -5.81
N ARG A 81 4.11 9.68 -6.46
CA ARG A 81 4.29 9.16 -7.82
C ARG A 81 4.60 7.68 -7.73
N ILE A 82 3.89 6.87 -8.49
CA ILE A 82 3.93 5.42 -8.45
C ILE A 82 4.36 4.91 -9.82
N ASP A 83 5.26 3.94 -9.81
CA ASP A 83 5.77 3.22 -10.96
C ASP A 83 5.74 1.72 -10.61
N LEU A 84 4.96 0.95 -11.35
CA LEU A 84 4.69 -0.46 -11.12
C LEU A 84 5.46 -1.31 -12.11
N THR A 85 6.16 -2.30 -11.57
CA THR A 85 6.81 -3.35 -12.38
C THR A 85 6.37 -4.72 -11.90
N PHE A 86 6.53 -5.74 -12.74
CA PHE A 86 6.05 -7.09 -12.45
C PHE A 86 7.23 -8.05 -12.31
N SER A 87 7.16 -9.00 -11.39
CA SER A 87 8.17 -10.08 -11.27
C SER A 87 8.22 -10.97 -12.50
N LYS A 88 7.18 -10.93 -13.34
CA LYS A 88 7.09 -11.55 -14.67
C LYS A 88 7.10 -10.45 -15.74
N PRO A 89 8.25 -10.20 -16.40
CA PRO A 89 8.36 -9.14 -17.39
C PRO A 89 7.44 -9.30 -18.61
N ASP A 90 7.01 -10.53 -18.86
CA ASP A 90 6.13 -10.97 -19.96
C ASP A 90 4.66 -11.09 -19.54
N LEU A 91 4.30 -10.68 -18.32
CA LEU A 91 2.90 -10.68 -17.86
C LEU A 91 1.99 -9.85 -18.79
N PHE A 92 2.52 -8.73 -19.27
CA PHE A 92 1.91 -7.87 -20.27
C PHE A 92 2.87 -7.68 -21.44
N THR A 93 2.33 -7.66 -22.65
CA THR A 93 3.05 -7.25 -23.84
C THR A 93 3.40 -5.76 -23.79
N ALA A 94 4.37 -5.33 -24.60
CA ALA A 94 4.73 -3.91 -24.68
C ALA A 94 3.57 -3.02 -25.16
N GLU A 95 2.71 -3.54 -26.02
CA GLU A 95 1.51 -2.85 -26.51
C GLU A 95 0.46 -2.69 -25.40
N GLU A 96 0.23 -3.74 -24.61
CA GLU A 96 -0.62 -3.68 -23.40
C GLU A 96 -0.08 -2.65 -22.40
N LEU A 97 1.23 -2.65 -22.10
CA LEU A 97 1.83 -1.68 -21.18
C LEU A 97 1.73 -0.24 -21.68
N THR A 98 1.77 -0.04 -23.00
CA THR A 98 1.55 1.29 -23.60
C THR A 98 0.10 1.73 -23.43
N THR A 99 -0.85 0.82 -23.65
CA THR A 99 -2.28 1.07 -23.48
C THR A 99 -2.64 1.35 -22.02
N TYR A 100 -2.02 0.63 -21.09
CA TYR A 100 -2.27 0.73 -19.65
C TYR A 100 -1.26 1.62 -18.91
N ALA A 101 -0.55 2.50 -19.62
CA ALA A 101 0.51 3.32 -19.04
C ALA A 101 0.06 4.11 -17.80
N ALA A 102 -1.18 4.62 -17.81
CA ALA A 102 -1.78 5.35 -16.69
C ALA A 102 -2.13 4.47 -15.47
N LEU A 103 -2.15 3.14 -15.62
CA LEU A 103 -2.39 2.20 -14.52
C LEU A 103 -1.09 1.71 -13.88
N VAL A 104 0.02 1.75 -14.62
CA VAL A 104 1.35 1.32 -14.13
C VAL A 104 2.26 2.49 -13.77
N LYS A 105 1.96 3.70 -14.25
CA LYS A 105 2.70 4.92 -13.91
C LYS A 105 1.75 6.09 -13.71
N PHE A 106 1.52 6.46 -12.46
CA PHE A 106 0.52 7.47 -12.09
C PHE A 106 0.92 8.24 -10.83
N ALA A 107 0.15 9.28 -10.50
CA ALA A 107 0.24 9.96 -9.23
C ALA A 107 -1.00 9.66 -8.40
N SER A 108 -0.80 9.27 -7.15
CA SER A 108 -1.85 9.07 -6.15
C SER A 108 -1.87 10.30 -5.23
N PRO A 109 -2.85 11.22 -5.39
CA PRO A 109 -2.90 12.44 -4.61
C PRO A 109 -3.38 12.16 -3.18
N PHE A 110 -2.70 12.76 -2.21
CA PHE A 110 -3.13 12.80 -0.82
C PHE A 110 -2.43 13.97 -0.10
N SER A 111 -3.02 14.46 0.96
CA SER A 111 -2.45 15.58 1.72
C SER A 111 -1.96 15.13 3.08
N ALA A 112 -0.72 15.46 3.42
CA ALA A 112 -0.20 15.28 4.76
C ALA A 112 0.78 16.41 5.12
N ALA A 113 0.82 16.80 6.39
CA ALA A 113 1.81 17.74 6.90
C ALA A 113 2.68 17.02 7.93
N VAL A 114 4.00 17.11 7.77
CA VAL A 114 4.98 16.46 8.64
C VAL A 114 5.94 17.49 9.20
N SER A 115 5.83 17.74 10.51
CA SER A 115 6.73 18.65 11.22
C SER A 115 8.20 18.19 11.09
N PRO A 116 9.16 19.12 11.08
CA PRO A 116 10.59 18.79 11.08
C PRO A 116 11.03 18.08 12.38
N ASP A 117 12.32 17.80 12.48
CA ASP A 117 12.99 17.23 13.66
C ASP A 117 12.51 15.82 14.02
N GLY A 118 12.26 15.00 13.00
CA GLY A 118 11.84 13.62 13.16
C GLY A 118 10.34 13.43 13.32
N GLY A 119 9.53 14.46 13.06
CA GLY A 119 8.07 14.35 13.04
C GLY A 119 7.59 13.27 12.08
N THR A 120 6.49 12.60 12.44
CA THR A 120 5.94 11.48 11.67
C THR A 120 4.47 11.69 11.31
N ALA A 121 4.04 11.08 10.21
CA ALA A 121 2.65 10.99 9.81
C ALA A 121 2.34 9.61 9.25
N GLY A 122 1.19 9.06 9.63
CA GLY A 122 0.60 7.90 8.98
C GLY A 122 -0.24 8.39 7.81
N VAL A 123 -0.04 7.83 6.62
CA VAL A 123 -0.81 8.20 5.42
C VAL A 123 -1.38 6.93 4.78
N GLY A 124 -2.53 7.04 4.12
CA GLY A 124 -3.15 5.95 3.38
C GLY A 124 -3.44 6.38 1.95
N PHE A 125 -2.98 5.62 0.96
CA PHE A 125 -3.22 5.93 -0.45
C PHE A 125 -3.17 4.68 -1.34
N SER A 126 -3.92 4.72 -2.44
CA SER A 126 -3.95 3.64 -3.43
C SER A 126 -2.63 3.55 -4.19
N VAL A 127 -2.09 2.33 -4.35
CA VAL A 127 -0.88 2.05 -5.14
C VAL A 127 -1.06 0.98 -6.21
N ILE A 128 -2.12 0.16 -6.15
CA ILE A 128 -2.49 -0.75 -7.25
C ILE A 128 -3.97 -0.53 -7.54
N PRO A 129 -4.31 0.09 -8.68
CA PRO A 129 -5.70 0.32 -9.07
C PRO A 129 -6.45 -0.98 -9.32
N ILE A 130 -7.74 -1.00 -9.01
CA ILE A 130 -8.65 -2.12 -9.28
C ILE A 130 -8.67 -2.49 -10.77
N GLU A 131 -8.57 -1.53 -11.68
CA GLU A 131 -8.52 -1.78 -13.13
C GLU A 131 -7.31 -2.65 -13.48
N LEU A 132 -6.16 -2.41 -12.84
CA LEU A 132 -4.98 -3.23 -13.04
C LEU A 132 -5.16 -4.64 -12.47
N LEU A 133 -5.82 -4.79 -11.31
CA LEU A 133 -6.13 -6.11 -10.75
C LEU A 133 -6.99 -6.94 -11.70
N LYS A 134 -8.02 -6.33 -12.32
CA LYS A 134 -8.88 -6.96 -13.33
C LYS A 134 -8.12 -7.39 -14.58
N LEU A 135 -7.07 -6.65 -14.97
CA LEU A 135 -6.20 -7.01 -16.09
C LEU A 135 -5.21 -8.13 -15.74
N ILE A 136 -4.75 -8.20 -14.49
CA ILE A 136 -3.87 -9.28 -14.00
C ILE A 136 -4.65 -10.59 -13.84
N GLN A 137 -5.89 -10.54 -13.36
CA GLN A 137 -6.73 -11.70 -13.08
C GLN A 137 -6.73 -12.77 -14.19
N PRO A 138 -7.02 -12.46 -15.48
CA PRO A 138 -7.04 -13.46 -16.55
C PRO A 138 -5.64 -13.98 -16.94
N LYS A 139 -4.55 -13.33 -16.50
CA LYS A 139 -3.18 -13.77 -16.76
C LYS A 139 -2.70 -14.81 -15.74
N LEU A 140 -3.37 -14.93 -14.59
CA LEU A 140 -3.06 -15.93 -13.57
C LEU A 140 -3.57 -17.30 -14.02
N THR A 141 -2.75 -18.33 -13.80
CA THR A 141 -3.04 -19.72 -14.21
C THR A 141 -2.60 -20.68 -13.12
N SER A 142 -2.97 -21.97 -13.19
CA SER A 142 -2.51 -22.96 -12.20
C SER A 142 -0.99 -23.11 -12.15
N ALA A 143 -0.29 -22.83 -13.26
CA ALA A 143 1.18 -22.80 -13.31
C ALA A 143 1.77 -21.49 -12.77
N MET A 144 0.98 -20.43 -12.72
CA MET A 144 1.35 -19.11 -12.21
C MET A 144 0.19 -18.55 -11.36
N PRO A 145 -0.03 -19.08 -10.15
CA PRO A 145 -1.19 -18.71 -9.33
C PRO A 145 -1.05 -17.32 -8.68
N ARG A 146 0.15 -16.74 -8.75
CA ARG A 146 0.47 -15.42 -8.18
C ARG A 146 1.47 -14.68 -9.06
N VAL A 147 1.41 -13.35 -9.01
CA VAL A 147 2.44 -12.47 -9.56
C VAL A 147 2.78 -11.39 -8.53
N THR A 148 4.04 -10.97 -8.48
CA THR A 148 4.46 -9.89 -7.60
C THR A 148 4.48 -8.58 -8.39
N VAL A 149 3.71 -7.61 -7.95
CA VAL A 149 3.77 -6.22 -8.39
C VAL A 149 4.76 -5.50 -7.48
N ASN A 150 5.90 -5.08 -8.04
CA ASN A 150 6.87 -4.26 -7.34
C ASN A 150 6.44 -2.79 -7.48
N VAL A 151 5.92 -2.24 -6.38
CA VAL A 151 5.53 -0.84 -6.29
C VAL A 151 6.78 -0.03 -6.00
N ARG A 152 7.18 0.83 -6.93
CA ARG A 152 8.17 1.88 -6.70
C ARG A 152 7.46 3.20 -6.56
N LEU A 153 7.65 3.89 -5.45
CA LEU A 153 6.97 5.16 -5.23
C LEU A 153 7.87 6.23 -4.65
N LYS A 154 7.54 7.49 -4.93
CA LYS A 154 8.21 8.67 -4.41
C LYS A 154 7.19 9.69 -3.96
N LEU A 155 7.35 10.22 -2.75
CA LEU A 155 6.53 11.30 -2.24
C LEU A 155 6.91 12.60 -2.93
N TYR A 156 5.94 13.46 -3.18
CA TYR A 156 6.17 14.81 -3.68
C TYR A 156 5.36 15.83 -2.90
N GLY A 157 5.84 17.06 -2.85
CA GLY A 157 5.15 18.15 -2.16
C GLY A 157 6.00 19.40 -2.04
N LYS A 158 5.73 20.21 -1.00
CA LYS A 158 6.41 21.48 -0.74
C LYS A 158 7.05 21.52 0.64
N MET A 159 8.23 22.14 0.69
CA MET A 159 8.97 22.38 1.93
C MET A 159 9.90 23.59 1.70
N GLY A 160 9.99 24.49 2.67
CA GLY A 160 10.91 25.64 2.61
C GLY A 160 10.61 26.65 1.49
N GLY A 161 9.39 26.63 0.93
CA GLY A 161 9.02 27.44 -0.23
C GLY A 161 9.39 26.82 -1.59
N GLY A 162 10.05 25.67 -1.61
CA GLY A 162 10.36 24.89 -2.81
C GLY A 162 9.54 23.60 -2.90
N SER A 163 9.58 22.95 -4.07
CA SER A 163 9.08 21.58 -4.25
C SER A 163 10.16 20.57 -3.84
N PHE A 164 9.75 19.42 -3.30
CA PHE A 164 10.65 18.29 -3.04
C PHE A 164 10.10 16.99 -3.64
N GLU A 165 10.99 16.03 -3.84
CA GLU A 165 10.68 14.64 -4.16
C GLU A 165 11.49 13.72 -3.22
N SER A 166 10.88 12.67 -2.66
CA SER A 166 11.59 11.76 -1.75
C SER A 166 12.46 10.75 -2.48
N GLU A 167 13.32 10.06 -1.72
CA GLU A 167 13.94 8.83 -2.16
C GLU A 167 12.88 7.78 -2.54
N PRO A 168 13.17 6.90 -3.54
CA PRO A 168 12.27 5.83 -3.92
C PRO A 168 12.07 4.82 -2.77
N PHE A 169 10.81 4.54 -2.46
CA PHE A 169 10.41 3.42 -1.62
C PHE A 169 9.97 2.25 -2.50
N LEU A 170 10.48 1.05 -2.23
CA LEU A 170 10.13 -0.18 -2.95
C LEU A 170 9.29 -1.07 -2.05
N TYR A 171 8.15 -1.53 -2.56
CA TYR A 171 7.24 -2.38 -1.82
C TYR A 171 6.68 -3.51 -2.70
N PRO A 172 7.00 -4.78 -2.42
CA PRO A 172 6.46 -5.89 -3.18
C PRO A 172 5.03 -6.20 -2.70
N VAL A 173 4.10 -6.35 -3.65
CA VAL A 173 2.73 -6.79 -3.39
C VAL A 173 2.43 -8.03 -4.22
N ASN A 174 2.02 -9.12 -3.58
CA ASN A 174 1.59 -10.32 -4.29
C ASN A 174 0.12 -10.19 -4.70
N VAL A 175 -0.16 -10.32 -5.99
CA VAL A 175 -1.51 -10.42 -6.55
C VAL A 175 -1.81 -11.88 -6.84
N CYS A 176 -2.92 -12.36 -6.29
CA CYS A 176 -3.29 -13.78 -6.35
C CYS A 176 -4.74 -13.96 -6.80
N ASP A 177 -5.11 -15.18 -7.20
CA ASP A 177 -6.50 -15.52 -7.47
C ASP A 177 -6.91 -16.65 -6.53
N TYR A 178 -7.79 -16.35 -5.58
CA TYR A 178 -8.29 -17.33 -4.62
C TYR A 178 -8.84 -18.63 -5.24
N ARG A 179 -9.28 -18.60 -6.51
CA ARG A 179 -9.78 -19.79 -7.22
C ARG A 179 -8.70 -20.79 -7.61
N ILE A 180 -7.44 -20.33 -7.70
CA ILE A 180 -6.31 -21.10 -8.23
C ILE A 180 -5.16 -21.20 -7.20
N GLY A 181 -4.98 -20.18 -6.37
CA GLY A 181 -4.04 -20.17 -5.27
C GLY A 181 -4.16 -18.86 -4.50
N ALA A 182 -4.78 -18.92 -3.32
CA ALA A 182 -5.09 -17.73 -2.55
C ALA A 182 -3.89 -17.17 -1.78
N CYS A 183 -3.93 -15.87 -1.52
CA CYS A 183 -2.95 -15.18 -0.68
C CYS A 183 -3.58 -14.46 0.51
N VAL A 184 -4.84 -14.06 0.37
CA VAL A 184 -5.60 -13.35 1.41
C VAL A 184 -6.86 -14.14 1.75
N ILE A 185 -7.63 -14.62 0.78
CA ILE A 185 -8.84 -15.38 1.09
C ILE A 185 -8.46 -16.83 1.40
N ALA A 186 -8.53 -17.27 2.66
CA ALA A 186 -8.18 -18.65 3.00
C ALA A 186 -9.23 -19.62 2.41
N PRO A 187 -8.86 -20.59 1.57
CA PRO A 187 -9.83 -21.53 1.01
C PRO A 187 -10.06 -22.69 1.99
N ALA A 188 -10.72 -22.45 3.13
CA ALA A 188 -11.13 -23.55 4.01
C ALA A 188 -12.12 -23.16 5.11
N PHE A 189 -13.41 -22.98 4.79
CA PHE A 189 -14.50 -23.41 5.67
C PHE A 189 -15.72 -23.81 4.82
N VAL A 190 -16.33 -24.96 5.15
CA VAL A 190 -17.57 -25.43 4.51
C VAL A 190 -18.69 -24.46 4.91
N CYS A 191 -19.39 -23.88 3.93
CA CYS A 191 -20.61 -23.11 4.19
C CYS A 191 -21.65 -24.00 4.87
N GLY A 192 -22.07 -23.60 6.08
CA GLY A 192 -23.08 -24.32 6.85
C GLY A 192 -22.54 -25.25 7.94
N ALA A 193 -21.23 -25.33 8.15
CA ALA A 193 -20.70 -25.86 9.41
C ALA A 193 -20.70 -24.75 10.46
N THR A 194 -21.31 -24.98 11.62
CA THR A 194 -21.05 -24.17 12.81
C THR A 194 -19.54 -24.13 13.01
N LEU A 195 -18.95 -22.93 13.13
CA LEU A 195 -17.56 -22.81 13.57
C LEU A 195 -17.41 -23.62 14.85
N PRO A 196 -16.33 -24.41 15.02
CA PRO A 196 -16.03 -25.04 16.30
C PRO A 196 -16.05 -23.97 17.39
N ASP A 197 -16.70 -24.26 18.53
CA ASP A 197 -16.78 -23.32 19.65
C ASP A 197 -15.38 -22.76 19.97
N GLY A 198 -15.28 -21.43 20.00
CA GLY A 198 -14.03 -20.71 20.27
C GLY A 198 -13.19 -20.32 19.04
N GLN A 199 -13.65 -20.56 17.80
CA GLN A 199 -12.98 -20.00 16.62
C GLN A 199 -13.46 -18.57 16.30
N THR A 200 -12.51 -17.65 16.18
CA THR A 200 -12.74 -16.27 15.74
C THR A 200 -12.64 -16.17 14.23
N VAL A 201 -13.72 -15.76 13.55
CA VAL A 201 -13.71 -15.48 12.11
C VAL A 201 -12.74 -14.36 11.80
N ARG A 202 -11.80 -14.58 10.89
CA ARG A 202 -10.90 -13.53 10.39
C ARG A 202 -11.62 -12.75 9.28
N LYS A 203 -11.88 -11.47 9.52
CA LYS A 203 -12.64 -10.58 8.62
C LYS A 203 -11.78 -9.85 7.58
N GLY A 204 -10.48 -10.16 7.54
CA GLY A 204 -9.49 -9.39 6.79
C GLY A 204 -9.16 -8.04 7.43
N ASN A 205 -8.37 -7.23 6.72
CA ASN A 205 -7.97 -5.91 7.17
C ASN A 205 -9.16 -4.91 7.10
N PRO A 206 -9.45 -4.11 8.16
CA PRO A 206 -10.52 -3.12 8.15
C PRO A 206 -10.43 -2.06 7.04
N CYS A 207 -9.24 -1.76 6.54
CA CYS A 207 -9.06 -0.82 5.41
C CYS A 207 -9.31 -1.47 4.04
N ASN A 208 -9.06 -2.78 3.92
CA ASN A 208 -9.38 -3.56 2.73
C ASN A 208 -9.41 -5.06 3.10
N PRO A 209 -10.59 -5.70 3.17
CA PRO A 209 -10.70 -7.11 3.56
C PRO A 209 -10.12 -8.09 2.54
N TYR A 210 -9.77 -7.63 1.34
CA TYR A 210 -9.10 -8.40 0.29
C TYR A 210 -7.59 -8.22 0.28
N GLN A 211 -7.04 -7.52 1.27
CA GLN A 211 -5.62 -7.21 1.38
C GLN A 211 -5.05 -7.63 2.74
N ASP A 212 -3.77 -8.06 2.73
CA ASP A 212 -2.88 -8.14 3.88
C ASP A 212 -3.36 -8.96 5.09
N GLY A 213 -4.38 -9.79 4.99
CA GLY A 213 -4.77 -10.63 6.12
C GLY A 213 -5.64 -11.79 5.67
N PRO A 214 -5.49 -12.98 6.26
CA PRO A 214 -6.39 -14.08 5.95
C PRO A 214 -7.84 -13.67 6.21
N THR A 215 -8.70 -13.79 5.20
CA THR A 215 -10.15 -13.58 5.31
C THR A 215 -10.84 -14.93 5.20
N ASP A 216 -11.52 -15.33 6.27
CA ASP A 216 -12.27 -16.59 6.35
C ASP A 216 -13.70 -16.45 5.83
N CYS A 217 -14.29 -15.25 5.96
CA CYS A 217 -15.67 -15.00 5.56
C CYS A 217 -15.87 -13.61 4.93
N CYS A 218 -16.79 -13.51 3.97
CA CYS A 218 -17.25 -12.25 3.38
C CYS A 218 -18.39 -11.66 4.23
N THR A 219 -18.65 -10.36 4.16
CA THR A 219 -19.83 -9.74 4.78
C THR A 219 -20.94 -9.53 3.73
N GLN A 220 -22.12 -10.09 3.97
CA GLN A 220 -23.34 -9.79 3.20
C GLN A 220 -24.28 -8.95 4.10
N GLY A 221 -24.20 -7.62 4.00
CA GLY A 221 -24.90 -6.73 4.93
C GLY A 221 -24.29 -6.77 6.34
N ALA A 222 -25.12 -6.99 7.37
CA ALA A 222 -24.65 -7.16 8.76
C ALA A 222 -24.26 -8.61 9.09
N THR A 223 -24.37 -9.53 8.14
CA THR A 223 -24.19 -10.97 8.34
C THR A 223 -22.85 -11.42 7.75
N LEU A 224 -22.12 -12.26 8.48
CA LEU A 224 -20.91 -12.90 7.98
C LEU A 224 -21.33 -14.13 7.16
N THR A 225 -20.93 -14.15 5.90
CA THR A 225 -21.20 -15.22 4.93
C THR A 225 -19.87 -15.69 4.37
N CYS A 226 -19.43 -16.88 4.73
CA CYS A 226 -18.20 -17.44 4.17
C CYS A 226 -18.43 -17.83 2.70
N PRO A 227 -17.48 -17.61 1.77
CA PRO A 227 -17.71 -17.90 0.36
C PRO A 227 -17.72 -19.42 0.11
N GLY A 228 -18.86 -19.94 -0.34
CA GLY A 228 -19.04 -21.35 -0.67
C GLY A 228 -18.63 -21.65 -2.10
N PHE A 229 -17.73 -22.61 -2.27
CA PHE A 229 -17.59 -23.31 -3.55
C PHE A 229 -18.70 -24.36 -3.64
N ALA A 230 -19.65 -24.15 -4.54
CA ALA A 230 -20.40 -25.27 -5.10
C ALA A 230 -19.41 -26.06 -5.98
N GLY A 231 -18.86 -27.15 -5.44
CA GLY A 231 -18.31 -28.21 -6.27
C GLY A 231 -19.43 -28.75 -7.14
N GLY A 232 -19.22 -28.72 -8.46
CA GLY A 232 -20.12 -29.39 -9.39
C GLY A 232 -20.28 -30.87 -9.02
N ALA A 233 -21.52 -31.32 -9.08
CA ALA A 233 -21.83 -32.71 -9.39
C ALA A 233 -21.42 -32.99 -10.85
#